data_AF-A0A929WC13-F1
#
_entry.id   AF-A0A929WC13-F1
#
_cell.length_a   1.000
_cell.length_b   1.000
_cell.length_c   1.000
_cell.angle_alpha   90.00
_cell.angle_beta   90.00
_cell.angle_gamma   90.00
#
_symmetry.space_group_name_H-M   'P 1'
#
loop_
_entity.id
_entity.type
_entity.pdbx_description
1 polymer ?
#
loop_
_entity_poly.entity_id
_entity_poly.type
_entity_poly.pdbx_seq_one_letter_code
_entity_poly.pdbx_strand_id
1 'polypeptide(L)'
;MKKLFLLFFLILTPFLRSHAQAVAINDTTRASFYCEAEGIRIYLDMGKESLTVPGMSFLGPVHAYMAGRIYGVWMLTKSERKGGTVILRFTNDIGSDSQTVELKPLPNGTYQYTALEGNNVRRVQGRKLVKVPDTMIMKRSPI
;
A
#
# COMPACT_ATOMS: atom_id res chain seq x y z
N MET A 1 65.90 0.44 10.80
CA MET A 1 65.51 0.28 9.38
C MET A 1 65.00 -1.15 9.23
N LYS A 2 63.78 -1.50 8.84
CA LYS A 2 62.72 -0.84 8.09
C LYS A 2 61.37 -1.30 8.67
N LYS A 3 60.46 -0.34 8.82
CA LYS A 3 59.03 -0.56 9.00
C LYS A 3 58.52 -1.39 7.82
N LEU A 4 57.83 -2.50 8.04
CA LEU A 4 56.84 -2.98 7.08
C LEU A 4 55.58 -3.35 7.86
N PHE A 5 54.66 -2.41 7.75
CA PHE A 5 53.48 -2.23 8.56
C PHE A 5 52.44 -3.30 8.19
N LEU A 6 51.88 -3.98 9.19
CA LEU A 6 50.63 -4.73 9.07
C LEU A 6 49.56 -3.81 8.47
N LEU A 7 49.12 -4.03 7.23
CA LEU A 7 47.92 -3.37 6.71
C LEU A 7 47.40 -4.09 5.46
N PHE A 8 46.77 -5.25 5.63
CA PHE A 8 45.94 -5.85 4.57
C PHE A 8 44.85 -6.79 5.12
N PHE A 9 44.02 -6.29 6.03
CA PHE A 9 42.88 -7.07 6.54
C PHE A 9 41.63 -6.22 6.81
N LEU A 10 41.34 -5.25 5.95
CA LEU A 10 40.23 -4.32 6.21
C LEU A 10 39.50 -3.82 4.96
N ILE A 11 39.19 -4.71 4.00
CA ILE A 11 38.23 -4.38 2.94
C ILE A 11 37.42 -5.63 2.54
N LEU A 12 36.64 -6.17 3.47
CA LEU A 12 35.54 -7.07 3.12
C LEU A 12 34.42 -6.90 4.14
N THR A 13 33.94 -5.66 4.32
CA THR A 13 32.60 -5.46 4.86
C THR A 13 31.63 -5.89 3.76
N PRO A 14 30.92 -7.03 3.89
CA PRO A 14 29.81 -7.25 3.00
C PRO A 14 28.86 -6.08 3.23
N PHE A 15 28.55 -5.33 2.18
CA PHE A 15 27.36 -4.50 2.18
C PHE A 15 26.21 -5.43 2.54
N LEU A 16 25.79 -5.44 3.81
CA LEU A 16 24.57 -6.08 4.26
C LEU A 16 23.46 -5.36 3.50
N ARG A 17 23.13 -5.87 2.31
CA ARG A 17 21.93 -5.50 1.61
C ARG A 17 20.81 -5.86 2.56
N SER A 18 20.23 -4.86 3.21
CA SER A 18 18.98 -5.01 3.95
C SER A 18 17.95 -5.47 2.94
N HIS A 19 17.76 -6.78 2.83
CA HIS A 19 16.68 -7.33 2.05
C HIS A 19 15.44 -7.03 2.88
N ALA A 20 14.64 -6.08 2.42
CA ALA A 20 13.38 -5.76 3.05
C ALA A 20 12.58 -7.06 3.15
N GLN A 21 12.24 -7.46 4.38
CA GLN A 21 11.52 -8.72 4.63
C GLN A 21 10.02 -8.50 4.39
N ALA A 22 9.30 -9.58 4.06
CA ALA A 22 7.85 -9.55 4.03
C ALA A 22 7.30 -9.17 5.40
N VAL A 23 6.67 -8.00 5.51
CA VAL A 23 5.99 -7.60 6.75
C VAL A 23 4.50 -7.86 6.59
N ALA A 24 4.00 -8.83 7.36
CA ALA A 24 2.58 -9.18 7.41
C ALA A 24 1.70 -7.98 7.79
N ILE A 25 0.48 -7.95 7.24
CA ILE A 25 -0.56 -7.01 7.63
C ILE A 25 -1.35 -7.63 8.80
N ASN A 26 -1.37 -6.94 9.93
CA ASN A 26 -1.96 -7.40 11.20
C ASN A 26 -2.67 -6.24 11.92
N ASP A 27 -3.18 -6.49 13.13
CA ASP A 27 -4.00 -5.53 13.89
C ASP A 27 -3.24 -4.28 14.35
N THR A 28 -1.91 -4.28 14.28
CA THR A 28 -1.09 -3.09 14.60
C THR A 28 -0.60 -2.38 13.35
N THR A 29 -1.01 -2.84 12.17
CA THR A 29 -0.57 -2.25 10.91
C THR A 29 -1.22 -0.89 10.69
N ARG A 30 -0.38 0.13 10.80
CA ARG A 30 -0.67 1.51 10.40
C ARG A 30 0.35 1.95 9.34
N ALA A 31 -0.11 2.14 8.11
CA ALA A 31 0.75 2.49 6.98
C ALA A 31 -0.05 2.97 5.77
N SER A 32 0.64 3.53 4.78
CA SER A 32 0.14 3.64 3.41
C SER A 32 0.85 2.67 2.48
N PHE A 33 0.09 2.14 1.51
CA PHE A 33 0.54 1.27 0.44
C PHE A 33 0.34 1.99 -0.88
N TYR A 34 1.35 2.10 -1.74
CA TYR A 34 1.27 2.95 -2.92
C TYR A 34 2.02 2.43 -4.13
N CYS A 35 1.50 2.71 -5.32
CA CYS A 35 2.13 2.44 -6.60
C CYS A 35 2.37 3.77 -7.32
N GLU A 36 3.63 4.20 -7.44
CA GLU A 36 4.00 5.46 -8.08
C GLU A 36 3.58 5.51 -9.56
N ALA A 37 3.79 4.40 -10.30
CA ALA A 37 3.46 4.31 -11.71
C ALA A 37 1.96 4.53 -11.98
N GLU A 38 1.10 3.99 -11.10
CA GLU A 38 -0.35 4.11 -11.23
C GLU A 38 -0.92 5.32 -10.49
N GLY A 39 -0.14 5.92 -9.58
CA GLY A 39 -0.56 7.03 -8.73
C GLY A 39 -1.62 6.63 -7.71
N ILE A 40 -1.74 5.35 -7.35
CA ILE A 40 -2.71 4.86 -6.35
C ILE A 40 -2.05 4.77 -4.98
N ARG A 41 -2.80 5.11 -3.93
CA ARG A 41 -2.41 4.92 -2.54
C ARG A 41 -3.59 4.46 -1.69
N ILE A 42 -3.37 3.46 -0.85
CA ILE A 42 -4.26 3.02 0.22
C ILE A 42 -3.65 3.47 1.54
N TYR A 43 -4.41 4.16 2.36
CA TYR A 43 -4.06 4.49 3.75
C TYR A 43 -4.81 3.52 4.65
N LEU A 44 -4.12 2.92 5.63
CA LEU A 44 -4.65 1.85 6.45
C LEU A 44 -4.21 2.00 7.91
N ASP A 45 -5.16 1.90 8.84
CA ASP A 45 -4.96 1.59 10.24
C ASP A 45 -5.88 0.42 10.62
N MET A 46 -5.30 -0.76 10.78
CA MET A 46 -6.04 -1.97 11.17
C MET A 46 -6.47 -1.97 12.63
N GLY A 47 -5.79 -1.19 13.49
CA GLY A 47 -6.01 -1.25 14.94
C GLY A 47 -7.19 -0.40 15.39
N LYS A 48 -7.45 0.71 14.70
CA LYS A 48 -8.57 1.59 15.00
C LYS A 48 -8.94 2.51 13.85
N GLU A 49 -10.19 2.96 13.84
CA GLU A 49 -10.61 4.08 13.04
C GLU A 49 -9.90 5.35 13.53
N SER A 50 -8.97 5.86 12.73
CA SER A 50 -8.17 7.03 13.10
C SER A 50 -7.70 7.86 11.92
N LEU A 51 -8.06 7.45 10.69
CA LEU A 51 -7.69 8.17 9.49
C LEU A 51 -8.83 9.12 9.11
N THR A 52 -8.49 10.38 8.91
CA THR A 52 -9.44 11.36 8.35
C THR A 52 -9.31 11.36 6.83
N VAL A 53 -10.43 11.15 6.14
CA VAL A 53 -10.48 11.24 4.68
C VAL A 53 -10.36 12.71 4.27
N PRO A 54 -9.41 13.10 3.39
CA PRO A 54 -9.24 14.49 2.99
C PRO A 54 -10.53 15.09 2.41
N GLY A 55 -10.93 16.25 2.93
CA GLY A 55 -12.16 16.94 2.52
C GLY A 55 -13.47 16.32 3.02
N MET A 56 -13.42 15.23 3.80
CA MET A 56 -14.59 14.50 4.30
C MET A 56 -14.52 14.24 5.81
N SER A 57 -14.06 15.23 6.59
CA SER A 57 -13.95 15.10 8.05
C SER A 57 -15.29 14.84 8.76
N PHE A 58 -16.41 15.23 8.15
CA PHE A 58 -17.75 15.01 8.66
C PHE A 58 -18.15 13.53 8.75
N LEU A 59 -17.49 12.64 8.01
CA LEU A 59 -17.71 11.19 8.09
C LEU A 59 -17.16 10.58 9.38
N GLY A 60 -16.33 11.32 10.12
CA GLY A 60 -15.55 10.79 11.23
C GLY A 60 -14.31 10.01 10.75
N PRO A 61 -13.56 9.43 11.70
CA PRO A 61 -12.37 8.64 11.39
C PRO A 61 -12.76 7.31 10.73
N VAL A 62 -11.88 6.79 9.86
CA VAL A 62 -12.05 5.49 9.21
C VAL A 62 -10.83 4.60 9.41
N HIS A 63 -10.99 3.30 9.20
CA HIS A 63 -9.89 2.34 9.16
C HIS A 63 -9.01 2.47 7.91
N ALA A 64 -9.62 2.72 6.75
CA ALA A 64 -8.86 2.86 5.51
C ALA A 64 -9.60 3.68 4.46
N TYR A 65 -8.82 4.28 3.57
CA TYR A 65 -9.32 4.85 2.32
C TYR A 65 -8.27 4.70 1.21
N MET A 66 -8.73 4.72 -0.03
CA MET A 66 -7.92 4.66 -1.24
C MET A 66 -8.12 5.95 -2.04
N ALA A 67 -7.00 6.55 -2.45
CA ALA A 67 -6.97 7.84 -3.13
C ALA A 67 -5.77 7.90 -4.10
N GLY A 68 -5.61 9.06 -4.75
CA GLY A 68 -4.51 9.35 -5.66
C GLY A 68 -5.02 9.72 -7.05
N ARG A 69 -4.33 9.26 -8.10
CA ARG A 69 -4.69 9.52 -9.51
C ARG A 69 -5.82 8.58 -9.98
N ILE A 70 -6.92 8.56 -9.23
CA ILE A 70 -8.14 7.81 -9.48
C ILE A 70 -9.36 8.73 -9.34
N TYR A 71 -10.49 8.29 -9.90
CA TYR A 71 -11.75 9.01 -9.83
C TYR A 71 -12.40 8.79 -8.47
N GLY A 72 -12.61 9.89 -7.75
CA GLY A 72 -13.15 9.88 -6.39
C GLY A 72 -12.15 9.41 -5.33
N VAL A 73 -12.60 9.43 -4.09
CA VAL A 73 -11.93 8.81 -2.95
C VAL A 73 -12.77 7.63 -2.50
N TRP A 74 -12.11 6.55 -2.13
CA TRP A 74 -12.74 5.26 -1.90
C TRP A 74 -12.58 4.87 -0.44
N MET A 75 -13.67 4.70 0.30
CA MET A 75 -13.64 4.43 1.74
C MET A 75 -13.91 2.97 2.03
N LEU A 76 -13.25 2.44 3.06
CA LEU A 76 -13.40 1.05 3.46
C LEU A 76 -14.78 0.78 4.03
N THR A 77 -15.44 -0.28 3.57
CA THR A 77 -16.72 -0.75 4.09
C THR A 77 -16.61 -2.12 4.74
N LYS A 78 -15.60 -2.91 4.38
CA LYS A 78 -15.32 -4.22 4.98
C LYS A 78 -13.84 -4.55 4.89
N SER A 79 -13.30 -5.18 5.93
CA SER A 79 -12.00 -5.83 5.89
C SER A 79 -12.10 -7.29 6.33
N GLU A 80 -11.25 -8.13 5.76
CA GLU A 80 -11.08 -9.52 6.15
C GLU A 80 -9.58 -9.85 6.12
N ARG A 81 -9.06 -10.44 7.20
CA ARG A 81 -7.67 -10.90 7.24
C ARG A 81 -7.59 -12.39 6.95
N LYS A 82 -6.60 -12.76 6.14
CA LYS A 82 -6.27 -14.16 5.83
C LYS A 82 -4.77 -14.36 6.03
N GLY A 83 -4.39 -14.72 7.24
CA GLY A 83 -2.97 -14.78 7.64
C GLY A 83 -2.34 -13.38 7.59
N GLY A 84 -1.23 -13.25 6.85
CA GLY A 84 -0.52 -11.98 6.66
C GLY A 84 -1.06 -11.09 5.53
N THR A 85 -2.10 -11.52 4.83
CA THR A 85 -2.79 -10.81 3.75
C THR A 85 -4.07 -10.16 4.29
N VAL A 86 -4.45 -9.03 3.71
CA VAL A 86 -5.76 -8.40 3.97
C VAL A 86 -6.57 -8.26 2.69
N ILE A 87 -7.87 -8.50 2.80
CA ILE A 87 -8.87 -8.22 1.78
C ILE A 87 -9.67 -7.01 2.25
N LEU A 88 -9.74 -5.98 1.42
CA LEU A 88 -10.34 -4.68 1.72
C LEU A 88 -11.41 -4.38 0.68
N ARG A 89 -12.64 -4.16 1.12
CA ARG A 89 -13.73 -3.71 0.25
C ARG A 89 -13.91 -2.21 0.42
N PHE A 90 -13.83 -1.50 -0.68
CA PHE A 90 -14.04 -0.06 -0.74
C PHE A 90 -15.32 0.29 -1.49
N THR A 91 -15.90 1.44 -1.17
CA THR A 91 -16.94 2.12 -1.95
C THR A 91 -16.44 3.50 -2.35
N ASN A 92 -16.86 4.03 -3.49
CA ASN A 92 -16.58 5.43 -3.84
C ASN A 92 -17.40 6.42 -2.99
N ASP A 93 -17.01 7.69 -3.04
CA ASP A 93 -17.56 8.84 -2.29
C ASP A 93 -19.04 9.12 -2.54
N ILE A 94 -19.57 8.68 -3.68
CA ILE A 94 -20.99 8.78 -4.01
C ILE A 94 -21.78 7.48 -3.78
N GLY A 95 -21.14 6.42 -3.27
CA GLY A 95 -21.77 5.13 -2.97
C GLY A 95 -22.26 4.33 -4.19
N SER A 96 -21.88 4.72 -5.40
CA SER A 96 -22.36 4.13 -6.65
C SER A 96 -21.53 2.93 -7.12
N ASP A 97 -20.31 2.78 -6.62
CA ASP A 97 -19.37 1.77 -7.08
C ASP A 97 -18.55 1.20 -5.92
N SER A 98 -18.11 -0.04 -6.08
CA SER A 98 -17.38 -0.78 -5.05
C SER A 98 -16.32 -1.68 -5.65
N GLN A 99 -15.20 -1.80 -4.94
CA GLN A 99 -14.08 -2.65 -5.33
C GLN A 99 -13.55 -3.43 -4.13
N THR A 100 -13.31 -4.72 -4.33
CA THR A 100 -12.60 -5.56 -3.37
C THR A 100 -11.14 -5.68 -3.80
N VAL A 101 -10.21 -5.51 -2.86
CA VAL A 101 -8.77 -5.53 -3.09
C VAL A 101 -8.11 -6.50 -2.12
N GLU A 102 -7.26 -7.38 -2.63
CA GLU A 102 -6.30 -8.13 -1.83
C GLU A 102 -4.95 -7.38 -1.78
N LEU A 103 -4.40 -7.20 -0.57
CA LEU A 103 -3.03 -6.77 -0.34
C LEU A 103 -2.23 -7.90 0.31
N LYS A 104 -1.33 -8.50 -0.48
CA LYS A 104 -0.49 -9.63 -0.07
C LYS A 104 0.99 -9.20 0.06
N PRO A 105 1.61 -9.34 1.23
CA PRO A 105 3.05 -9.08 1.40
C PRO A 105 3.90 -10.00 0.50
N LEU A 106 4.98 -9.45 -0.03
CA LEU A 106 5.98 -10.18 -0.83
C LEU A 106 7.32 -10.27 -0.08
N PRO A 107 8.17 -11.29 -0.37
CA PRO A 107 9.44 -11.50 0.33
C PRO A 107 10.42 -10.32 0.29
N ASN A 108 10.29 -9.43 -0.70
CA ASN A 108 11.12 -8.25 -0.92
C ASN A 108 10.61 -6.98 -0.20
N GLY A 109 9.65 -7.12 0.72
CA GLY A 109 9.07 -6.01 1.49
C GLY A 109 8.09 -5.12 0.72
N THR A 110 7.76 -5.48 -0.52
CA THR A 110 6.66 -4.87 -1.28
C THR A 110 5.36 -5.67 -1.09
N TYR A 111 4.27 -5.19 -1.68
CA TYR A 111 2.94 -5.77 -1.53
C TYR A 111 2.29 -5.93 -2.89
N GLN A 112 1.78 -7.11 -3.18
CA GLN A 112 0.94 -7.36 -4.34
C GLN A 112 -0.47 -6.82 -4.04
N TYR A 113 -0.92 -5.86 -4.84
CA TYR A 113 -2.32 -5.48 -4.95
C TYR A 113 -2.98 -6.35 -6.02
N THR A 114 -4.18 -6.85 -5.73
CA THR A 114 -5.04 -7.58 -6.66
C THR A 114 -6.49 -7.11 -6.50
N ALA A 115 -7.09 -6.58 -7.56
CA ALA A 115 -8.52 -6.33 -7.64
C ALA A 115 -9.28 -7.65 -7.77
N LEU A 116 -10.16 -7.95 -6.82
CA LEU A 116 -11.04 -9.12 -6.86
C LEU A 116 -12.38 -8.67 -7.47
N GLU A 117 -12.92 -9.42 -8.43
CA GLU A 117 -14.24 -9.20 -9.07
C GLU A 117 -14.32 -8.12 -10.18
N GLY A 118 -13.18 -7.61 -10.69
CA GLY A 118 -13.10 -6.91 -11.98
C GLY A 118 -13.65 -5.47 -12.04
N ASN A 119 -14.36 -4.99 -11.01
CA ASN A 119 -14.74 -3.59 -10.84
C ASN A 119 -13.56 -2.78 -10.32
N ASN A 120 -12.64 -2.44 -11.22
CA ASN A 120 -11.50 -1.63 -10.83
C ASN A 120 -11.84 -0.16 -10.77
N VAL A 121 -11.21 0.52 -9.82
CA VAL A 121 -11.09 1.97 -9.90
C VAL A 121 -10.63 2.41 -11.28
N ARG A 122 -11.25 3.51 -11.71
CA ARG A 122 -10.95 4.19 -12.96
C ARG A 122 -10.30 5.53 -12.65
N ARG A 123 -9.65 6.09 -13.64
CA ARG A 123 -9.12 7.46 -13.59
C ARG A 123 -9.50 8.22 -14.84
N VAL A 124 -9.54 9.54 -14.73
CA VAL A 124 -9.76 10.42 -15.88
C VAL A 124 -8.47 10.50 -16.67
N GLN A 125 -8.52 10.15 -17.94
CA GLN A 125 -7.44 10.35 -18.91
C GLN A 125 -8.01 11.04 -20.14
N GLY A 126 -7.67 12.32 -20.32
CA GLY A 126 -8.34 13.18 -21.29
C GLY A 126 -9.82 13.34 -20.95
N ARG A 127 -10.70 12.92 -21.86
CA ARG A 127 -12.17 12.98 -21.70
C ARG A 127 -12.82 11.62 -21.40
N LYS A 128 -12.03 10.63 -20.96
CA LYS A 128 -12.50 9.25 -20.74
C LYS A 128 -12.11 8.75 -19.36
N LEU A 129 -12.92 7.84 -18.83
CA LEU A 129 -12.57 7.03 -17.67
C LEU A 129 -11.85 5.77 -18.13
N VAL A 130 -10.58 5.63 -17.72
CA VAL A 130 -9.71 4.50 -18.06
C VAL A 130 -9.53 3.63 -16.83
N LYS A 131 -9.68 2.31 -17.01
CA LYS A 131 -9.48 1.29 -15.97
C LYS A 131 -8.01 1.28 -15.52
N VAL A 132 -7.76 1.23 -14.22
CA VAL A 132 -6.40 1.02 -13.68
C VAL A 132 -6.09 -0.49 -13.64
N PRO A 133 -4.82 -0.95 -13.75
CA PRO A 133 -4.52 -2.38 -13.77
C PRO A 133 -5.08 -3.17 -12.58
N ASP A 134 -5.49 -4.40 -12.84
CA ASP A 134 -6.06 -5.32 -11.84
C ASP A 134 -5.01 -5.75 -10.82
N THR A 135 -3.74 -5.75 -11.21
CA THR A 135 -2.62 -6.10 -10.35
C THR A 135 -1.52 -5.06 -10.44
N MET A 136 -0.89 -4.77 -9.30
CA MET A 136 0.27 -3.88 -9.24
C MET A 136 1.10 -4.13 -7.98
N ILE A 137 2.37 -3.73 -8.03
CA ILE A 137 3.26 -3.78 -6.88
C ILE A 137 3.19 -2.45 -6.12
N MET A 138 2.89 -2.56 -4.83
CA MET A 138 2.78 -1.44 -3.91
C MET A 138 4.00 -1.41 -2.98
N LYS A 139 4.55 -0.21 -2.78
CA LYS A 139 5.51 0.10 -1.72
C LYS A 139 4.77 0.48 -0.44
N ARG A 140 5.42 0.38 0.72
CA ARG A 140 4.87 0.77 2.02
C ARG A 140 5.57 2.01 2.59
N SER A 141 4.81 2.89 3.23
CA SER A 141 5.32 4.05 3.99
C SER A 141 4.55 4.19 5.31
N PRO A 142 5.19 4.60 6.42
CA PRO A 142 4.47 4.98 7.64
C PRO A 142 3.54 6.19 7.39
N ILE A 143 2.51 6.33 8.25
CA ILE A 143 1.51 7.42 8.26
C ILE A 143 1.10 7.82 9.68
#